data_AF-A0A2T6BFF7-F1
#
_entry.id   AF-A0A2T6BFF7-F1
#
_cell.length_a   1.000
_cell.length_b   1.000
_cell.length_c   1.000
_cell.angle_alpha   90.00
_cell.angle_beta   90.00
_cell.angle_gamma   90.00
#
_symmetry.space_group_name_H-M   'P 1'
#
loop_
_entity.id
_entity.type
_entity.pdbx_description
1 polymer ?
#
loop_
_entity_poly.entity_id
_entity_poly.type
_entity_poly.pdbx_seq_one_letter_code
_entity_poly.pdbx_strand_id
1 'polypeptide(L)'
;MSVSGRPAEKRSFTEPIPEVYLAAGLLERAVEQHIASNYKFAEDLFGSADLMVLWDWANSHWDRRWRSVVKPHVDGLPTANSLDGREKARMPSKITRAEVLQRDGYHCRFCGIPVIPEEVRKKAHSLYPSVVRWGRKSEEQHAAFQALWLQFDHLVPHSRGGTNEVRNIVVACAPCNYGRGNFLLNEVGISDPFLRPPVKSMWQGLAQFVKSR
;
A
#
# COMPACT_ATOMS: atom_id res chain seq x y z
N MET A 1 -9.41 40.29 -9.78
CA MET A 1 -10.00 39.51 -8.67
C MET A 1 -9.23 38.20 -8.58
N SER A 2 -8.27 38.10 -7.67
CA SER A 2 -7.44 36.90 -7.53
C SER A 2 -8.22 35.81 -6.80
N VAL A 3 -8.52 34.72 -7.50
CA VAL A 3 -8.93 33.47 -6.85
C VAL A 3 -7.68 32.91 -6.18
N SER A 4 -7.48 33.24 -4.90
CA SER A 4 -6.52 32.53 -4.06
C SER A 4 -7.04 31.11 -3.85
N GLY A 5 -6.80 30.24 -4.83
CA GLY A 5 -7.06 28.82 -4.69
C GLY A 5 -6.22 28.29 -3.54
N ARG A 6 -6.87 27.81 -2.47
CA ARG A 6 -6.19 27.00 -1.46
C ARG A 6 -5.41 25.91 -2.19
N PRO A 7 -4.12 25.67 -1.87
CA PRO A 7 -3.38 24.55 -2.44
C PRO A 7 -4.21 23.28 -2.30
N ALA A 8 -4.30 22.48 -3.37
CA ALA A 8 -4.98 21.20 -3.31
C ALA A 8 -4.41 20.38 -2.15
N GLU A 9 -5.30 19.86 -1.31
CA GLU A 9 -4.91 19.10 -0.12
C GLU A 9 -4.14 17.85 -0.55
N LYS A 10 -2.86 17.73 -0.16
CA LYS A 10 -2.01 16.61 -0.54
C LYS A 10 -2.52 15.33 0.10
N ARG A 11 -2.76 14.28 -0.70
CA ARG A 11 -3.38 13.02 -0.26
C ARG A 11 -2.38 11.88 -0.08
N SER A 12 -1.28 11.92 -0.81
CA SER A 12 -0.23 10.88 -0.82
C SER A 12 1.14 11.48 -1.12
N PHE A 13 2.18 10.65 -1.01
CA PHE A 13 3.55 11.02 -1.39
C PHE A 13 3.75 10.98 -2.91
N THR A 14 3.09 10.03 -3.56
CA THR A 14 3.05 9.87 -5.01
C THR A 14 1.62 9.98 -5.49
N GLU A 15 1.45 10.71 -6.59
CA GLU A 15 0.25 10.56 -7.40
C GLU A 15 0.33 9.24 -8.17
N PRO A 16 -0.76 8.45 -8.23
CA PRO A 16 -0.80 7.24 -9.04
C PRO A 16 -0.51 7.52 -10.52
N ILE A 17 0.25 6.64 -11.15
CA ILE A 17 0.47 6.65 -12.61
C ILE A 17 -0.46 5.63 -13.30
N PRO A 18 -0.80 5.80 -14.59
CA PRO A 18 -1.68 4.88 -15.32
C PRO A 18 -1.27 3.40 -15.25
N GLU A 19 0.04 3.14 -15.21
CA GLU A 19 0.62 1.79 -15.19
C GLU A 19 0.25 1.02 -13.92
N VAL A 20 -0.13 1.71 -12.84
CA VAL A 20 -0.64 1.08 -11.61
C VAL A 20 -1.91 0.31 -11.92
N TYR A 21 -2.83 0.94 -12.67
CA TYR A 21 -4.11 0.36 -13.02
C TYR A 21 -3.97 -0.69 -14.13
N LEU A 22 -3.05 -0.46 -15.08
CA LEU A 22 -2.67 -1.46 -16.08
C LEU A 22 -2.18 -2.75 -15.41
N ALA A 23 -1.22 -2.65 -14.49
CA ALA A 23 -0.69 -3.82 -13.80
C ALA A 23 -1.73 -4.49 -12.91
N ALA A 24 -2.59 -3.74 -12.22
CA ALA A 24 -3.69 -4.32 -11.46
C ALA A 24 -4.63 -5.14 -12.35
N GLY A 25 -4.99 -4.63 -13.54
CA GLY A 25 -5.81 -5.35 -14.51
C GLY A 25 -5.10 -6.57 -15.11
N LEU A 26 -3.79 -6.50 -15.37
CA LEU A 26 -3.00 -7.65 -15.81
C LEU A 26 -2.95 -8.76 -14.76
N LEU A 27 -2.75 -8.40 -13.48
CA LEU A 27 -2.75 -9.36 -12.37
C LEU A 27 -4.14 -9.99 -12.16
N GLU A 28 -5.22 -9.21 -12.30
CA GLU A 28 -6.59 -9.74 -12.25
C GLU A 28 -6.82 -10.78 -13.36
N ARG A 29 -6.49 -10.43 -14.60
CA ARG A 29 -6.59 -11.35 -15.73
C ARG A 29 -5.70 -12.58 -15.55
N ALA A 30 -4.49 -12.43 -15.00
CA ALA A 30 -3.60 -13.55 -14.71
C ALA A 30 -4.27 -14.54 -13.74
N VAL A 31 -4.90 -14.04 -12.69
CA VAL A 31 -5.67 -14.83 -11.73
C VAL A 31 -6.87 -15.52 -12.39
N GLU A 32 -7.62 -14.82 -13.24
CA GLU A 32 -8.74 -15.41 -13.97
C GLU A 32 -8.29 -16.55 -14.88
N GLN A 33 -7.20 -16.36 -15.63
CA GLN A 33 -6.63 -17.39 -16.50
C GLN A 33 -6.12 -18.58 -15.70
N HIS A 34 -5.51 -18.36 -14.53
CA HIS A 34 -5.10 -19.45 -13.65
C HIS A 34 -6.32 -20.27 -13.17
N ILE A 35 -7.38 -19.60 -12.73
CA ILE A 35 -8.62 -20.25 -12.27
C ILE A 35 -9.28 -21.05 -13.42
N ALA A 36 -9.19 -20.54 -14.64
CA ALA A 36 -9.64 -21.24 -15.85
C ALA A 36 -8.67 -22.34 -16.35
N SER A 37 -7.64 -22.69 -15.57
CA SER A 37 -6.59 -23.67 -15.92
C SER A 37 -5.75 -23.31 -17.16
N ASN A 38 -5.77 -22.06 -17.62
CA ASN A 38 -4.94 -21.54 -18.70
C ASN A 38 -3.57 -21.09 -18.15
N TYR A 39 -2.82 -22.02 -17.55
CA TYR A 39 -1.65 -21.70 -16.75
C TYR A 39 -0.54 -20.96 -17.51
N LYS A 40 -0.32 -21.29 -18.79
CA LYS A 40 0.70 -20.61 -19.59
C LYS A 40 0.36 -19.15 -19.82
N PHE A 41 -0.91 -18.87 -20.14
CA PHE A 41 -1.36 -17.51 -20.36
C PHE A 41 -1.39 -16.70 -19.06
N ALA A 42 -1.71 -17.35 -17.92
CA ALA A 42 -1.56 -16.74 -16.60
C ALA A 42 -0.10 -16.36 -16.30
N GLU A 43 0.86 -17.24 -16.59
CA GLU A 43 2.30 -16.95 -16.44
C GLU A 43 2.71 -15.72 -17.27
N ASP A 44 2.31 -15.66 -18.54
CA ASP A 44 2.65 -14.54 -19.44
C ASP A 44 2.03 -13.21 -18.94
N LEU A 45 0.81 -13.25 -18.40
CA LEU A 45 0.15 -12.07 -17.81
C LEU A 45 0.80 -11.63 -16.50
N PHE A 46 1.19 -12.57 -15.62
CA PHE A 46 1.97 -12.24 -14.43
C PHE A 46 3.28 -11.56 -14.82
N GLY A 47 4.04 -12.12 -15.77
CA GLY A 47 5.27 -11.49 -16.25
C GLY A 47 5.05 -10.12 -16.88
N SER A 48 3.95 -9.94 -17.64
CA SER A 48 3.60 -8.65 -18.24
C SER A 48 3.25 -7.57 -17.21
N ALA A 49 2.84 -7.97 -16.00
CA ALA A 49 2.58 -7.04 -14.91
C ALA A 49 3.86 -6.55 -14.21
N ASP A 50 5.03 -7.16 -14.46
CA ASP A 50 6.32 -6.76 -13.85
C ASP A 50 6.93 -5.52 -14.53
N LEU A 51 6.22 -4.39 -14.45
CA LEU A 51 6.58 -3.16 -15.14
C LEU A 51 7.66 -2.38 -14.38
N MET A 52 8.84 -2.19 -14.98
CA MET A 52 9.95 -1.44 -14.36
C MET A 52 9.57 -0.02 -13.96
N VAL A 53 8.70 0.66 -14.74
CA VAL A 53 8.19 2.00 -14.40
C VAL A 53 7.44 2.02 -13.06
N LEU A 54 6.80 0.92 -12.67
CA LEU A 54 6.19 0.80 -11.34
C LEU A 54 7.23 0.63 -10.24
N TRP A 55 8.33 -0.06 -10.53
CA TRP A 55 9.44 -0.13 -9.61
C TRP A 55 10.01 1.26 -9.38
N ASP A 56 10.30 2.03 -10.44
CA ASP A 56 10.79 3.41 -10.31
C ASP A 56 9.81 4.32 -9.55
N TRP A 57 8.52 4.25 -9.88
CA TRP A 57 7.46 5.02 -9.21
C TRP A 57 7.29 4.65 -7.73
N ALA A 58 7.35 3.36 -7.39
CA ALA A 58 7.30 2.93 -6.01
C ALA A 58 8.59 3.36 -5.27
N ASN A 59 9.76 3.10 -5.88
CA ASN A 59 11.11 3.25 -5.31
C ASN A 59 11.62 4.68 -5.21
N SER A 60 11.05 5.63 -5.95
CA SER A 60 11.40 7.05 -5.85
C SER A 60 11.17 7.66 -4.45
N HIS A 61 10.35 7.04 -3.59
CA HIS A 61 10.02 7.60 -2.26
C HIS A 61 10.42 6.76 -1.04
N TRP A 62 10.87 5.51 -1.21
CA TRP A 62 11.13 4.60 -0.07
C TRP A 62 12.51 3.91 -0.06
N ASP A 63 13.16 3.64 -1.21
CA ASP A 63 14.36 2.78 -1.22
C ASP A 63 15.68 3.56 -1.23
N ARG A 64 15.88 4.55 -2.11
CA ARG A 64 17.23 5.10 -2.31
C ARG A 64 17.23 6.57 -2.70
N ARG A 65 17.07 7.50 -1.74
CA ARG A 65 17.72 8.85 -1.72
C ARG A 65 17.03 9.92 -0.84
N TRP A 66 16.01 9.62 -0.02
CA TRP A 66 15.14 10.72 0.43
C TRP A 66 14.18 10.34 1.58
N ARG A 67 14.28 10.73 2.86
CA ARG A 67 14.99 11.80 3.60
C ARG A 67 14.86 13.24 3.11
N SER A 68 14.27 13.54 1.94
CA SER A 68 14.45 14.92 1.44
C SER A 68 13.28 15.66 0.74
N VAL A 69 12.06 15.10 0.52
CA VAL A 69 10.87 15.84 -0.09
C VAL A 69 9.86 16.15 0.97
N VAL A 70 9.99 15.48 2.10
CA VAL A 70 9.44 15.99 3.32
C VAL A 70 10.63 16.33 4.20
N LYS A 71 10.97 17.62 4.25
CA LYS A 71 11.58 18.15 5.46
C LYS A 71 10.45 18.16 6.49
N PRO A 72 10.47 17.30 7.52
CA PRO A 72 9.42 17.30 8.52
C PRO A 72 9.31 18.72 9.09
N HIS A 73 8.09 19.23 9.26
CA HIS A 73 7.94 20.41 10.11
C HIS A 73 8.21 19.95 11.55
N VAL A 74 9.39 20.28 12.08
CA VAL A 74 9.92 19.73 13.34
C VAL A 74 9.48 20.51 14.59
N ASP A 75 8.66 21.53 14.43
CA ASP A 75 8.34 22.44 15.53
C ASP A 75 7.39 21.78 16.54
N GLY A 76 7.87 21.64 17.79
CA GLY A 76 7.05 21.27 18.95
C GLY A 76 6.70 19.79 19.08
N LEU A 77 7.53 18.87 18.57
CA LEU A 77 7.29 17.43 18.70
C LEU A 77 7.11 17.05 20.19
N PRO A 78 6.00 16.38 20.54
CA PRO A 78 5.92 15.69 21.81
C PRO A 78 7.09 14.71 21.89
N THR A 79 7.97 14.90 22.87
CA THR A 79 8.91 13.85 23.28
C THR A 79 8.11 12.59 23.56
N ALA A 80 8.64 11.44 23.15
CA ALA A 80 7.99 10.15 23.30
C ALA A 80 7.32 10.06 24.68
N ASN A 81 5.99 10.01 24.71
CA ASN A 81 5.24 9.78 25.95
C ASN A 81 5.85 8.56 26.66
N SER A 82 5.87 8.60 27.98
CA SER A 82 6.41 7.52 28.82
C SER A 82 5.95 6.15 28.29
N LEU A 83 6.87 5.20 28.23
CA LEU A 83 6.67 3.88 27.63
C LEU A 83 5.65 3.00 28.38
N ASP A 84 5.08 3.50 29.48
CA ASP A 84 4.05 2.81 30.25
C ASP A 84 2.69 2.89 29.55
N GLY A 85 2.05 1.73 29.38
CA GLY A 85 0.73 1.61 28.75
C GLY A 85 0.73 1.61 27.22
N ARG A 86 1.90 1.61 26.57
CA ARG A 86 1.97 1.53 25.11
C ARG A 86 1.48 0.18 24.59
N GLU A 87 0.75 0.22 23.47
CA GLU A 87 0.38 -0.96 22.70
C GLU A 87 1.61 -1.82 22.43
N LYS A 88 1.62 -3.04 22.99
CA LYS A 88 2.77 -3.95 22.92
C LYS A 88 2.86 -4.61 21.55
N ALA A 89 1.72 -4.96 20.96
CA ALA A 89 1.70 -5.59 19.67
C ALA A 89 2.00 -4.57 18.57
N ARG A 90 3.06 -4.79 17.78
CA ARG A 90 3.38 -3.87 16.68
C ARG A 90 2.30 -3.85 15.59
N MET A 91 1.72 -5.02 15.28
CA MET A 91 0.73 -5.16 14.21
C MET A 91 -0.66 -5.46 14.76
N PRO A 92 -1.73 -4.94 14.12
CA PRO A 92 -3.10 -5.23 14.51
C PRO A 92 -3.46 -6.71 14.41
N SER A 93 -4.41 -7.11 15.27
CA SER A 93 -4.95 -8.47 15.30
C SER A 93 -5.61 -8.84 13.96
N LYS A 94 -5.90 -10.14 13.74
CA LYS A 94 -6.65 -10.57 12.55
C LYS A 94 -8.06 -9.96 12.51
N ILE A 95 -8.71 -9.81 13.66
CA ILE A 95 -10.05 -9.23 13.79
C ILE A 95 -10.02 -7.76 13.37
N THR A 96 -9.11 -6.98 13.95
CA THR A 96 -8.91 -5.57 13.60
C THR A 96 -8.61 -5.38 12.11
N ARG A 97 -7.75 -6.23 11.54
CA ARG A 97 -7.45 -6.20 10.10
C ARG A 97 -8.68 -6.45 9.24
N ALA A 98 -9.55 -7.37 9.65
CA ALA A 98 -10.81 -7.64 8.95
C ALA A 98 -11.78 -6.45 9.04
N GLU A 99 -11.90 -5.81 10.21
CA GLU A 99 -12.72 -4.61 10.40
C GLU A 99 -12.21 -3.43 9.55
N VAL A 100 -10.90 -3.24 9.49
CA VAL A 100 -10.27 -2.22 8.63
C VAL A 100 -10.53 -2.50 7.16
N LEU A 101 -10.40 -3.75 6.70
CA LEU A 101 -10.73 -4.12 5.31
C LEU A 101 -12.23 -3.95 5.00
N GLN A 102 -13.11 -4.25 5.96
CA GLN A 102 -14.55 -4.02 5.80
C GLN A 102 -14.86 -2.53 5.62
N ARG A 103 -14.16 -1.66 6.36
CA ARG A 103 -14.33 -0.21 6.27
C ARG A 103 -13.72 0.37 4.99
N ASP A 104 -12.46 0.04 4.71
CA ASP A 104 -11.65 0.71 3.70
C ASP A 104 -11.72 0.04 2.32
N GLY A 105 -12.12 -1.23 2.27
CA GLY A 105 -11.99 -2.08 1.09
C GLY A 105 -10.53 -2.37 0.75
N TYR A 106 -10.29 -2.77 -0.50
CA TYR A 106 -8.95 -3.09 -1.02
C TYR A 106 -8.35 -1.94 -1.82
N HIS A 107 -8.49 -0.70 -1.32
CA HIS A 107 -7.83 0.48 -1.90
C HIS A 107 -7.07 1.25 -0.84
N CYS A 108 -5.93 1.82 -1.25
CA CYS A 108 -5.15 2.70 -0.40
C CYS A 108 -5.98 3.93 0.02
N ARG A 109 -6.09 4.22 1.31
CA ARG A 109 -6.82 5.38 1.83
C ARG A 109 -6.13 6.72 1.56
N PHE A 110 -4.84 6.68 1.19
CA PHE A 110 -4.07 7.85 0.76
C PHE A 110 -4.29 8.15 -0.72
N CYS A 111 -3.72 7.34 -1.61
CA CYS A 111 -3.72 7.60 -3.05
C CYS A 111 -4.88 6.94 -3.84
N GLY A 112 -5.67 6.05 -3.23
CA GLY A 112 -6.83 5.43 -3.86
C GLY A 112 -6.55 4.24 -4.78
N ILE A 113 -5.29 3.84 -4.99
CA ILE A 113 -4.97 2.71 -5.87
C ILE A 113 -5.48 1.38 -5.29
N PRO A 114 -5.81 0.39 -6.13
CA PRO A 114 -6.09 -0.96 -5.66
C PRO A 114 -4.87 -1.55 -4.94
N VAL A 115 -5.13 -2.37 -3.93
CA VAL A 115 -4.08 -3.07 -3.19
C VAL A 115 -4.36 -4.56 -3.10
N ILE A 116 -3.30 -5.34 -2.94
CA ILE A 116 -3.27 -6.81 -2.99
C ILE A 116 -2.64 -7.34 -1.70
N PRO A 117 -3.32 -8.22 -0.94
CA PRO A 117 -2.75 -8.89 0.22
C PRO A 117 -1.51 -9.73 -0.12
N GLU A 118 -0.58 -9.83 0.82
CA GLU A 118 0.66 -10.59 0.63
C GLU A 118 0.44 -12.07 0.28
N GLU A 119 -0.68 -12.66 0.73
CA GLU A 119 -0.99 -14.07 0.48
C GLU A 119 -1.21 -14.37 -1.01
N VAL A 120 -1.78 -13.42 -1.76
CA VAL A 120 -1.92 -13.52 -3.22
C VAL A 120 -0.55 -13.59 -3.88
N ARG A 121 0.34 -12.67 -3.49
CA ARG A 121 1.72 -12.63 -3.99
C ARG A 121 2.49 -13.89 -3.62
N LYS A 122 2.40 -14.36 -2.37
CA LYS A 122 3.08 -15.59 -1.92
C LYS A 122 2.64 -16.79 -2.75
N LYS A 123 1.34 -16.92 -3.01
CA LYS A 123 0.81 -17.96 -3.90
C LYS A 123 1.31 -17.80 -5.34
N ALA A 124 1.25 -16.59 -5.89
CA ALA A 124 1.72 -16.32 -7.25
C ALA A 124 3.20 -16.63 -7.42
N HIS A 125 4.05 -16.22 -6.47
CA HIS A 125 5.48 -16.55 -6.44
C HIS A 125 5.72 -18.07 -6.35
N SER A 126 4.94 -18.78 -5.54
CA SER A 126 5.07 -20.23 -5.41
C SER A 126 4.70 -20.98 -6.69
N LEU A 127 3.71 -20.50 -7.45
CA LEU A 127 3.20 -21.17 -8.66
C LEU A 127 3.93 -20.73 -9.94
N TYR A 128 4.40 -19.48 -9.97
CA TYR A 128 5.03 -18.83 -11.12
C TYR A 128 6.36 -18.17 -10.75
N PRO A 129 7.32 -18.90 -10.14
CA PRO A 129 8.54 -18.31 -9.58
C PRO A 129 9.46 -17.66 -10.63
N SER A 130 9.36 -18.07 -11.89
CA SER A 130 10.10 -17.55 -13.06
C SER A 130 9.77 -16.08 -13.33
N VAL A 131 8.49 -15.72 -13.23
CA VAL A 131 7.96 -14.40 -13.59
C VAL A 131 7.54 -13.59 -12.38
N VAL A 132 7.02 -14.23 -11.33
CA VAL A 132 6.70 -13.60 -10.04
C VAL A 132 7.88 -13.71 -9.12
N ARG A 133 8.89 -12.87 -9.32
CA ARG A 133 10.12 -12.84 -8.51
C ARG A 133 9.88 -12.21 -7.15
N TRP A 134 10.56 -12.71 -6.11
CA TRP A 134 10.53 -12.10 -4.78
C TRP A 134 11.83 -12.31 -4.00
N GLY A 135 12.89 -11.61 -4.43
CA GLY A 135 14.20 -11.65 -3.79
C GLY A 135 14.30 -10.82 -2.49
N ARG A 136 15.52 -10.79 -1.94
CA ARG A 136 15.82 -10.08 -0.68
C ARG A 136 15.89 -8.57 -0.91
N LYS A 137 16.39 -8.14 -2.08
CA LYS A 137 16.51 -6.73 -2.43
C LYS A 137 15.27 -6.24 -3.17
N SER A 138 15.02 -4.94 -3.12
CA SER A 138 13.84 -4.33 -3.75
C SER A 138 13.80 -4.58 -5.26
N GLU A 139 14.94 -4.46 -5.94
CA GLU A 139 15.09 -4.66 -7.39
C GLU A 139 14.91 -6.13 -7.85
N GLU A 140 14.95 -7.07 -6.90
CA GLU A 140 14.73 -8.50 -7.15
C GLU A 140 13.25 -8.90 -6.98
N GLN A 141 12.39 -7.95 -6.62
CA GLN A 141 10.97 -8.17 -6.39
C GLN A 141 10.14 -7.76 -7.60
N HIS A 142 9.04 -8.47 -7.82
CA HIS A 142 8.06 -8.13 -8.84
C HIS A 142 7.42 -6.76 -8.56
N ALA A 143 7.60 -5.81 -9.48
CA ALA A 143 7.29 -4.40 -9.33
C ALA A 143 5.81 -4.13 -9.01
N ALA A 144 4.88 -4.77 -9.72
CA ALA A 144 3.46 -4.56 -9.41
C ALA A 144 3.05 -5.11 -8.05
N PHE A 145 3.49 -6.31 -7.67
CA PHE A 145 3.20 -6.84 -6.33
C PHE A 145 3.84 -6.00 -5.23
N GLN A 146 4.99 -5.39 -5.49
CA GLN A 146 5.61 -4.43 -4.58
C GLN A 146 4.79 -3.14 -4.46
N ALA A 147 4.44 -2.51 -5.60
CA ALA A 147 3.67 -1.27 -5.66
C ALA A 147 2.26 -1.40 -5.05
N LEU A 148 1.57 -2.50 -5.37
CA LEU A 148 0.19 -2.76 -4.96
C LEU A 148 0.10 -3.49 -3.61
N TRP A 149 1.21 -3.70 -2.90
CA TRP A 149 1.17 -4.46 -1.66
C TRP A 149 0.30 -3.77 -0.60
N LEU A 150 -0.74 -4.47 -0.15
CA LEU A 150 -1.59 -4.04 0.95
C LEU A 150 -0.82 -4.01 2.26
N GLN A 151 -0.81 -2.84 2.89
CA GLN A 151 -0.28 -2.59 4.23
C GLN A 151 -1.40 -2.11 5.15
N PHE A 152 -1.27 -2.43 6.44
CA PHE A 152 -2.08 -1.84 7.51
C PHE A 152 -1.23 -0.77 8.18
N ASP A 153 -1.51 0.49 7.87
CA ASP A 153 -0.70 1.63 8.28
C ASP A 153 -1.30 2.36 9.49
N HIS A 154 -0.44 2.78 10.43
CA HIS A 154 -0.84 3.45 11.68
C HIS A 154 -0.82 4.98 11.55
N LEU A 155 -1.96 5.67 11.48
CA LEU A 155 -2.02 7.13 11.33
C LEU A 155 -1.14 7.89 12.34
N VAL A 156 -1.23 7.51 13.62
CA VAL A 156 -0.19 7.77 14.61
C VAL A 156 0.75 6.58 14.60
N PRO A 157 2.02 6.71 14.17
CA PRO A 157 2.96 5.59 14.10
C PRO A 157 3.08 4.85 15.42
N HIS A 158 3.18 3.52 15.38
CA HIS A 158 3.42 2.72 16.59
C HIS A 158 4.60 3.25 17.39
N SER A 159 5.71 3.60 16.71
CA SER A 159 6.92 4.21 17.27
C SER A 159 6.68 5.47 18.10
N ARG A 160 5.57 6.17 17.84
CA ARG A 160 5.13 7.40 18.52
C ARG A 160 3.93 7.19 19.44
N GLY A 161 3.65 5.94 19.85
CA GLY A 161 2.57 5.60 20.78
C GLY A 161 1.22 5.29 20.13
N GLY A 162 1.18 5.12 18.80
CA GLY A 162 -0.04 4.70 18.11
C GLY A 162 -0.54 3.32 18.53
N THR A 163 -1.86 3.21 18.70
CA THR A 163 -2.56 1.96 19.08
C THR A 163 -2.95 1.13 17.86
N ASN A 164 -3.32 -0.14 18.06
CA ASN A 164 -3.93 -0.98 17.03
C ASN A 164 -5.45 -0.83 16.91
N GLU A 165 -6.04 0.21 17.48
CA GLU A 165 -7.48 0.48 17.31
C GLU A 165 -7.82 0.77 15.84
N VAL A 166 -9.01 0.34 15.40
CA VAL A 166 -9.48 0.53 14.00
C VAL A 166 -9.38 1.98 13.54
N ARG A 167 -9.64 2.96 14.42
CA ARG A 167 -9.52 4.40 14.10
C ARG A 167 -8.08 4.87 13.84
N ASN A 168 -7.07 4.12 14.24
CA ASN A 168 -5.67 4.45 14.01
C ASN A 168 -5.06 3.63 12.87
N ILE A 169 -5.74 2.61 12.36
CA ILE A 169 -5.24 1.75 11.28
C ILE A 169 -6.01 2.06 10.00
N VAL A 170 -5.31 2.17 8.87
CA VAL A 170 -5.91 2.29 7.53
C VAL A 170 -5.29 1.29 6.55
N VAL A 171 -6.04 0.96 5.50
CA VAL A 171 -5.46 0.29 4.33
C VAL A 171 -4.58 1.28 3.56
N ALA A 172 -3.33 0.89 3.30
CA ALA A 172 -2.38 1.66 2.50
C ALA A 172 -1.67 0.76 1.48
N CYS A 173 -1.19 1.34 0.38
CA CYS A 173 -0.20 0.68 -0.47
C CYS A 173 1.20 0.81 0.12
N ALA A 174 2.12 -0.08 -0.25
CA ALA A 174 3.52 -0.02 0.19
C ALA A 174 4.18 1.36 -0.05
N PRO A 175 4.07 2.01 -1.23
CA PRO A 175 4.65 3.34 -1.44
C PRO A 175 4.16 4.40 -0.43
N CYS A 176 2.86 4.43 -0.11
CA CYS A 176 2.33 5.39 0.85
C CYS A 176 2.74 5.05 2.30
N ASN A 177 2.66 3.78 2.69
CA ASN A 177 3.02 3.32 4.03
C ASN A 177 4.50 3.56 4.33
N TYR A 178 5.39 3.08 3.45
CA TYR A 178 6.83 3.21 3.66
C TYR A 178 7.35 4.62 3.37
N GLY A 179 6.72 5.35 2.44
CA GLY A 179 7.02 6.77 2.21
C GLY A 179 6.70 7.64 3.43
N ARG A 180 5.68 7.29 4.23
CA ARG A 180 5.36 7.95 5.50
C ARG A 180 6.27 7.51 6.64
N GLY A 181 6.56 6.21 6.73
CA GLY A 181 7.40 5.65 7.79
C GLY A 181 6.89 6.02 9.19
N ASN A 182 7.72 6.72 9.96
CA ASN A 182 7.44 7.08 11.35
C ASN A 182 6.94 8.54 11.52
N PHE A 183 6.45 9.18 10.47
CA PHE A 183 5.93 10.55 10.53
C PHE A 183 4.41 10.60 10.69
N LEU A 184 3.92 11.57 11.46
CA LEU A 184 2.53 11.98 11.53
C LEU A 184 2.08 12.65 10.23
N LEU A 185 0.78 12.67 9.97
CA LEU A 185 0.20 13.24 8.76
C LEU A 185 0.54 14.73 8.58
N ASN A 186 0.49 15.52 9.66
CA ASN A 186 0.83 16.93 9.65
C ASN A 186 2.32 17.19 9.35
N GLU A 187 3.23 16.35 9.84
CA GLU A 187 4.68 16.45 9.58
C GLU A 187 5.00 16.26 8.10
N VAL A 188 4.17 15.51 7.37
CA VAL A 188 4.35 15.20 5.94
C VAL A 188 3.40 15.97 5.03
N GLY A 189 2.57 16.85 5.61
CA GLY A 189 1.57 17.65 4.92
C GLY A 189 0.51 16.81 4.20
N ILE A 190 0.21 15.60 4.68
CA ILE A 190 -0.84 14.75 4.11
C ILE A 190 -2.14 14.96 4.88
N SER A 191 -3.23 15.09 4.15
CA SER A 191 -4.60 15.16 4.67
C SER A 191 -5.01 13.90 5.43
N ASP A 192 -5.85 14.07 6.46
CA ASP A 192 -6.48 12.95 7.15
C ASP A 192 -7.31 12.11 6.15
N PRO A 193 -7.00 10.80 5.97
CA PRO A 193 -7.73 9.95 5.04
C PRO A 193 -9.21 9.79 5.36
N PHE A 194 -9.66 10.03 6.60
CA PHE A 194 -11.07 9.94 6.99
C PHE A 194 -11.92 11.13 6.57
N LEU A 195 -11.31 12.23 6.09
CA LEU A 195 -12.04 13.38 5.53
C LEU A 195 -12.73 13.06 4.18
N ARG A 196 -12.48 11.87 3.63
CA ARG A 196 -13.02 11.39 2.36
C ARG A 196 -13.57 9.98 2.50
N PRO A 197 -14.62 9.60 1.76
CA PRO A 197 -15.11 8.23 1.78
C PRO A 197 -14.07 7.24 1.23
N PRO A 198 -14.10 5.97 1.66
CA PRO A 198 -13.39 4.87 0.99
C PRO A 198 -13.77 4.75 -0.49
N VAL A 199 -12.83 4.28 -1.31
CA VAL A 199 -13.11 3.95 -2.71
C VAL A 199 -14.05 2.76 -2.74
N LYS A 200 -15.21 2.93 -3.39
CA LYS A 200 -16.17 1.84 -3.61
C LYS A 200 -15.93 1.23 -4.98
N SER A 201 -15.54 -0.04 -5.03
CA SER A 201 -15.41 -0.79 -6.28
C SER A 201 -15.60 -2.29 -6.04
N MET A 202 -15.62 -3.06 -7.13
CA MET A 202 -15.71 -4.52 -7.09
C MET A 202 -14.38 -5.20 -6.75
N TRP A 203 -13.26 -4.46 -6.69
CA TRP A 203 -11.95 -5.01 -6.41
C TRP A 203 -11.85 -5.58 -4.99
N GLN A 204 -11.60 -6.89 -4.89
CA GLN A 204 -11.47 -7.62 -3.62
C GLN A 204 -10.03 -8.07 -3.32
N GLY A 205 -9.03 -7.36 -3.88
CA GLY A 205 -7.62 -7.67 -3.65
C GLY A 205 -7.20 -9.04 -4.17
N LEU A 206 -7.86 -9.56 -5.21
CA LEU A 206 -7.61 -10.88 -5.79
C LEU A 206 -7.77 -12.05 -4.80
N ALA A 207 -8.59 -11.89 -3.76
CA ALA A 207 -8.80 -12.89 -2.71
C ALA A 207 -9.32 -14.24 -3.24
N GLN A 208 -9.97 -14.26 -4.42
CA GLN A 208 -10.38 -15.49 -5.10
C GLN A 208 -9.19 -16.39 -5.46
N PHE A 209 -8.03 -15.79 -5.74
CA PHE A 209 -6.83 -16.54 -6.09
C PHE A 209 -6.33 -17.40 -4.93
N VAL A 210 -6.35 -16.87 -3.70
CA VAL A 210 -5.90 -17.61 -2.51
C VAL A 210 -6.74 -18.86 -2.28
N LYS A 211 -8.03 -18.81 -2.64
CA LYS A 211 -8.97 -19.92 -2.49
C LYS A 211 -8.98 -20.90 -3.67
N SER A 212 -8.38 -20.54 -4.81
CA SER A 212 -8.33 -21.44 -5.96
C SER A 212 -7.50 -22.68 -5.66
N ARG A 213 -7.79 -23.78 -6.33
CA ARG A 213 -6.85 -24.89 -6.41
C ARG A 213 -5.68 -24.53 -7.29
#